data_AF-A0A3D9BH17-F1
#
_entry.id   AF-A0A3D9BH17-F1
#
_cell.length_a   1.000
_cell.length_b   1.000
_cell.length_c   1.000
_cell.angle_alpha   90.00
_cell.angle_beta   90.00
_cell.angle_gamma   90.00
#
_symmetry.space_group_name_H-M   'P 1'
#
loop_
_entity.id
_entity.type
_entity.pdbx_description
1 polymer ?
#
loop_
_entity_poly.entity_id
_entity_poly.type
_entity_poly.pdbx_seq_one_letter_code
_entity_poly.pdbx_strand_id
1 'polypeptide(L)'
;MFAFLLEKESKIITYIDEVKNLESSKTNLGYREIRLIGIENIDNFKTEIEKATKIYDNQGFFHLLDKDKSIVTSTFISGIKIIKSKKINITVSGTVWFHPKGFHKSWKMFLNNEITERNSWKKLDKDELQGWLVFALHRMKPQPAKENLILRLDGNDFNNLDEFFCSFGEEVNGIGGYFGRKLYALYDCFRGDFGVKTITEITWYNHERSKKLLRSNFDKILHIFQEYEIKIYLK
;
A
#
# COMPACT_ATOMS: atom_id res chain seq x y z
N MET A 1 -5.85 2.46 15.54
CA MET A 1 -6.67 1.37 16.11
C MET A 1 -7.12 0.47 14.98
N PHE A 2 -7.34 -0.80 15.27
CA PHE A 2 -7.90 -1.79 14.36
C PHE A 2 -9.23 -2.33 14.91
N ALA A 3 -10.04 -2.92 14.04
CA ALA A 3 -11.15 -3.80 14.40
C ALA A 3 -10.93 -5.19 13.79
N PHE A 4 -11.51 -6.21 14.42
CA PHE A 4 -11.56 -7.56 13.87
C PHE A 4 -13.01 -8.00 13.66
N LEU A 5 -13.26 -8.58 12.47
CA LEU A 5 -14.54 -9.15 12.05
C LEU A 5 -14.28 -10.54 11.47
N LEU A 6 -15.13 -11.51 11.80
CA LEU A 6 -15.22 -12.75 11.04
C LEU A 6 -15.91 -12.47 9.70
N GLU A 7 -15.51 -13.16 8.64
CA GLU A 7 -16.00 -12.89 7.27
C GLU A 7 -17.52 -13.04 7.14
N LYS A 8 -18.11 -14.04 7.82
CA LYS A 8 -19.56 -14.26 7.79
C LYS A 8 -20.35 -13.44 8.81
N GLU A 9 -19.67 -12.62 9.61
CA GLU A 9 -20.31 -11.77 10.60
C GLU A 9 -20.38 -10.31 10.14
N SER A 10 -21.52 -9.67 10.39
CA SER A 10 -21.71 -8.25 10.10
C SER A 10 -21.29 -7.33 11.25
N LYS A 11 -20.80 -7.90 12.37
CA LYS A 11 -20.49 -7.16 13.59
C LYS A 11 -19.01 -7.22 13.93
N ILE A 12 -18.52 -6.11 14.48
CA ILE A 12 -17.19 -6.01 15.07
C ILE A 12 -17.13 -6.91 16.30
N ILE A 13 -16.20 -7.86 16.29
CA ILE A 13 -15.97 -8.79 17.42
C ILE A 13 -15.16 -8.11 18.52
N THR A 14 -14.16 -7.32 18.12
CA THR A 14 -13.29 -6.60 19.04
C THR A 14 -12.58 -5.43 18.35
N TYR A 15 -12.18 -4.44 19.14
CA TYR A 15 -11.20 -3.42 18.78
C TYR A 15 -9.83 -3.78 19.34
N ILE A 16 -8.79 -3.38 18.61
CA ILE A 16 -7.40 -3.75 18.89
C ILE A 16 -6.54 -2.48 18.72
N ASP A 17 -5.78 -2.10 19.74
CA ASP A 17 -4.94 -0.90 19.66
C ASP A 17 -3.91 -1.02 18.52
N GLU A 18 -3.18 -2.12 18.51
CA GLU A 18 -2.18 -2.42 17.50
C GLU A 18 -2.19 -3.89 17.06
N VAL A 19 -2.00 -4.09 15.75
CA VAL A 19 -1.75 -5.41 15.17
C VAL A 19 -0.35 -5.43 14.55
N LYS A 20 0.51 -6.35 14.97
CA LYS A 20 1.87 -6.50 14.44
C LYS A 20 1.96 -7.72 13.53
N ASN A 21 2.92 -7.67 12.59
CA ASN A 21 3.21 -8.72 11.60
C ASN A 21 2.14 -8.92 10.50
N LEU A 22 1.29 -7.91 10.23
CA LEU A 22 0.31 -7.93 9.12
C LEU A 22 0.90 -7.60 7.73
N GLU A 23 2.20 -7.37 7.64
CA GLU A 23 2.85 -6.95 6.40
C GLU A 23 4.01 -7.87 6.04
N SER A 24 4.33 -7.94 4.75
CA SER A 24 5.41 -8.79 4.22
C SER A 24 6.02 -8.19 2.97
N SER A 25 7.35 -8.09 2.93
CA SER A 25 8.09 -7.66 1.72
C SER A 25 8.41 -8.82 0.77
N LYS A 26 8.07 -10.07 1.13
CA LYS A 26 8.48 -11.28 0.37
C LYS A 26 7.35 -11.92 -0.43
N THR A 27 6.14 -11.88 0.11
CA THR A 27 4.96 -12.56 -0.44
C THR A 27 3.71 -11.79 -0.06
N ASN A 28 2.71 -11.83 -0.93
CA ASN A 28 1.36 -11.32 -0.68
C ASN A 28 0.46 -12.34 0.04
N LEU A 29 0.93 -13.58 0.24
CA LEU A 29 0.19 -14.63 0.93
C LEU A 29 1.13 -15.53 1.74
N GLY A 30 0.78 -15.84 2.98
CA GLY A 30 1.49 -16.86 3.74
C GLY A 30 1.11 -16.97 5.21
N TYR A 31 1.59 -18.03 5.84
CA TYR A 31 1.36 -18.30 7.25
C TYR A 31 2.18 -17.37 8.17
N ARG A 32 1.54 -16.80 9.19
CA ARG A 32 2.19 -15.94 10.20
C ARG A 32 1.56 -16.08 11.58
N GLU A 33 2.39 -15.76 12.57
CA GLU A 33 1.93 -15.37 13.90
C GLU A 33 1.74 -13.85 13.96
N ILE A 34 0.51 -13.45 14.28
CA ILE A 34 0.05 -12.08 14.38
C ILE A 34 -0.12 -11.74 15.85
N ARG A 35 0.48 -10.62 16.28
CA ARG A 35 0.37 -10.16 17.67
C ARG A 35 -0.68 -9.05 17.74
N LEU A 36 -1.71 -9.31 18.51
CA LEU A 36 -2.81 -8.40 18.82
C LEU A 36 -2.52 -7.78 20.19
N ILE A 37 -2.39 -6.46 20.22
CA ILE A 37 -2.02 -5.70 21.42
C ILE A 37 -3.19 -4.80 21.79
N GLY A 38 -3.61 -4.83 23.06
CA GLY A 38 -4.72 -4.00 23.54
C GLY A 38 -6.06 -4.42 22.94
N ILE A 39 -6.42 -5.70 23.09
CA ILE A 39 -7.74 -6.22 22.70
C ILE A 39 -8.80 -5.78 23.70
N GLU A 40 -9.89 -5.21 23.19
CA GLU A 40 -11.11 -4.98 23.96
C GLU A 40 -11.94 -6.28 24.09
N ASN A 41 -12.43 -6.58 25.29
CA ASN A 41 -13.25 -7.77 25.56
C ASN A 41 -12.63 -9.09 25.03
N ILE A 42 -11.46 -9.43 25.57
CA ILE A 42 -10.67 -10.58 25.14
C ILE A 42 -11.43 -11.93 25.22
N ASP A 43 -12.35 -12.07 26.18
CA ASP A 43 -13.11 -13.31 26.38
C ASP A 43 -14.17 -13.50 25.30
N ASN A 44 -14.80 -12.40 24.84
CA ASN A 44 -15.67 -12.43 23.67
C ASN A 44 -14.88 -12.84 22.42
N PHE A 45 -13.72 -12.21 22.18
CA PHE A 45 -12.87 -12.56 21.04
C PHE A 45 -12.49 -14.05 21.04
N LYS A 46 -12.05 -14.60 22.19
CA LYS A 46 -11.74 -16.04 22.30
C LYS A 46 -12.95 -16.91 21.99
N THR A 47 -14.10 -16.58 22.58
CA THR A 47 -15.35 -17.32 22.40
C THR A 47 -15.78 -17.36 20.94
N GLU A 48 -15.75 -16.23 20.24
CA GLU A 48 -16.13 -16.17 18.82
C GLU A 48 -15.13 -16.91 17.92
N ILE A 49 -13.81 -16.80 18.17
CA ILE A 49 -12.81 -17.58 17.42
C ILE A 49 -12.98 -19.09 17.66
N GLU A 50 -13.26 -19.53 18.89
CA GLU A 50 -13.52 -20.94 19.21
C GLU A 50 -14.78 -21.46 18.51
N LYS A 51 -15.87 -20.68 18.51
CA LYS A 51 -17.10 -21.02 17.78
C LYS A 51 -16.84 -21.14 16.28
N ALA A 52 -16.20 -20.14 15.68
CA ALA A 52 -15.87 -20.12 14.26
C ALA A 52 -14.98 -21.30 13.85
N THR A 53 -14.03 -21.68 14.70
CA THR A 53 -13.15 -22.84 14.47
C THR A 53 -13.94 -24.15 14.41
N LYS A 54 -14.96 -24.33 15.24
CA LYS A 54 -15.79 -25.56 15.27
C LYS A 54 -16.59 -25.79 13.98
N ILE A 55 -16.92 -24.71 13.26
CA ILE A 55 -17.66 -24.76 12.00
C ILE A 55 -16.77 -24.52 10.77
N TYR A 56 -15.44 -24.60 10.93
CA TYR A 56 -14.44 -24.36 9.88
C TYR A 56 -14.58 -23.00 9.19
N ASP A 57 -14.98 -21.98 9.93
CA ASP A 57 -15.26 -20.62 9.45
C ASP A 57 -14.41 -19.56 10.17
N ASN A 58 -13.21 -19.95 10.61
CA ASN A 58 -12.28 -19.10 11.35
C ASN A 58 -11.45 -18.21 10.40
N GLN A 59 -12.13 -17.51 9.51
CA GLN A 59 -11.57 -16.53 8.60
C GLN A 59 -12.20 -15.17 8.83
N GLY A 60 -11.42 -14.11 8.60
CA GLY A 60 -11.83 -12.78 8.96
C GLY A 60 -10.85 -11.72 8.52
N PHE A 61 -11.06 -10.51 9.02
CA PHE A 61 -10.35 -9.32 8.56
C PHE A 61 -9.87 -8.52 9.75
N PHE A 62 -8.61 -8.10 9.68
CA PHE A 62 -8.12 -6.97 10.47
C PHE A 62 -8.35 -5.68 9.68
N HIS A 63 -9.22 -4.82 10.19
CA HIS A 63 -9.54 -3.54 9.60
C HIS A 63 -8.76 -2.43 10.29
N LEU A 64 -8.04 -1.61 9.54
CA LEU A 64 -7.54 -0.35 10.05
C LEU A 64 -8.68 0.68 10.02
N LEU A 65 -8.83 1.42 11.12
CA LEU A 65 -9.90 2.41 11.28
C LEU A 65 -9.35 3.84 11.26
N ASP A 66 -10.17 4.78 10.80
CA ASP A 66 -9.97 6.21 11.02
C ASP A 66 -10.48 6.69 12.40
N LYS A 67 -10.47 8.02 12.62
CA LYS A 67 -10.89 8.65 13.87
C LYS A 67 -12.40 8.49 14.15
N ASP A 68 -13.19 8.35 13.10
CA ASP A 68 -14.65 8.16 13.16
C ASP A 68 -15.03 6.67 13.20
N LYS A 69 -14.04 5.78 13.42
CA LYS A 69 -14.15 4.32 13.43
C LYS A 69 -14.63 3.73 12.09
N SER A 70 -14.50 4.47 11.00
CA SER A 70 -14.77 3.97 9.65
C SER A 70 -13.58 3.16 9.15
N ILE A 71 -13.86 2.08 8.43
CA ILE A 71 -12.85 1.17 7.88
C ILE A 71 -12.16 1.86 6.70
N VAL A 72 -10.83 2.00 6.77
CA VAL A 72 -10.04 2.59 5.66
C VAL A 72 -9.33 1.54 4.83
N THR A 73 -8.97 0.41 5.44
CA THR A 73 -8.42 -0.75 4.73
C THR A 73 -8.55 -2.02 5.55
N SER A 74 -8.41 -3.17 4.89
CA SER A 74 -8.63 -4.49 5.46
C SER A 74 -7.48 -5.43 5.07
N THR A 75 -7.10 -6.30 5.99
CA THR A 75 -6.17 -7.41 5.77
C THR A 75 -6.88 -8.71 6.10
N PHE A 76 -7.02 -9.59 5.10
CA PHE A 76 -7.68 -10.87 5.27
C PHE A 76 -6.75 -11.91 5.92
N ILE A 77 -7.32 -12.75 6.77
CA ILE A 77 -6.66 -13.88 7.42
C ILE A 77 -7.61 -15.08 7.45
N SER A 78 -7.09 -16.27 7.15
CA SER A 78 -7.83 -17.53 7.24
C SER A 78 -7.15 -18.54 8.16
N GLY A 79 -7.93 -19.52 8.64
CA GLY A 79 -7.43 -20.58 9.51
C GLY A 79 -6.92 -20.07 10.85
N ILE A 80 -7.60 -19.06 11.42
CA ILE A 80 -7.18 -18.37 12.63
C ILE A 80 -7.14 -19.33 13.82
N LYS A 81 -6.01 -19.38 14.53
CA LYS A 81 -5.84 -20.16 15.76
C LYS A 81 -5.23 -19.28 16.85
N ILE A 82 -5.78 -19.36 18.06
CA ILE A 82 -5.18 -18.69 19.23
C ILE A 82 -3.99 -19.51 19.71
N ILE A 83 -2.80 -18.91 19.69
CA ILE A 83 -1.53 -19.55 20.10
C ILE A 83 -1.21 -19.21 21.56
N LYS A 84 -1.43 -17.95 21.94
CA LYS A 84 -1.12 -17.45 23.28
C LYS A 84 -2.06 -16.33 23.66
N SER A 85 -2.42 -16.27 24.95
CA SER A 85 -3.17 -15.17 25.53
C SER A 85 -2.52 -14.75 26.85
N LYS A 86 -2.31 -13.44 27.04
CA LYS A 86 -1.78 -12.87 28.29
C LYS A 86 -2.36 -11.48 28.52
N LYS A 87 -3.11 -11.32 29.62
CA LYS A 87 -3.84 -10.07 29.93
C LYS A 87 -4.68 -9.64 28.72
N ILE A 88 -4.45 -8.45 28.18
CA ILE A 88 -5.16 -7.86 27.03
C ILE A 88 -4.47 -8.12 25.68
N ASN A 89 -3.47 -9.01 25.64
CA ASN A 89 -2.71 -9.31 24.41
C ASN A 89 -2.93 -10.76 23.98
N ILE A 90 -3.08 -10.99 22.68
CA ILE A 90 -3.20 -12.33 22.08
C ILE A 90 -2.20 -12.46 20.93
N THR A 91 -1.62 -13.65 20.80
CA THR A 91 -1.01 -14.10 19.55
C THR A 91 -1.95 -15.07 18.87
N VAL A 92 -2.34 -14.75 17.64
CA VAL A 92 -3.03 -15.69 16.75
C VAL A 92 -2.09 -16.12 15.64
N SER A 93 -2.37 -17.26 15.02
CA SER A 93 -1.75 -17.65 13.76
C SER A 93 -2.79 -17.86 12.67
N GLY A 94 -2.36 -17.78 11.42
CA GLY A 94 -3.20 -18.04 10.26
C GLY A 94 -2.48 -17.73 8.97
N THR A 95 -3.15 -17.99 7.85
CA THR A 95 -2.69 -17.61 6.52
C THR A 95 -3.21 -16.21 6.21
N VAL A 96 -2.30 -15.28 5.94
CA VAL A 96 -2.62 -13.85 5.79
C VAL A 96 -2.34 -13.39 4.37
N TRP A 97 -3.24 -12.56 3.83
CA TRP A 97 -3.06 -11.87 2.57
C TRP A 97 -2.38 -10.53 2.85
N PHE A 98 -1.05 -10.53 2.79
CA PHE A 98 -0.24 -9.40 3.22
C PHE A 98 -0.32 -8.21 2.26
N HIS A 99 -0.36 -7.02 2.86
CA HIS A 99 0.14 -5.82 2.21
C HIS A 99 1.67 -5.74 2.35
N PRO A 100 2.37 -5.02 1.46
CA PRO A 100 3.80 -4.79 1.62
C PRO A 100 4.12 -4.00 2.89
N LYS A 101 5.34 -4.17 3.41
CA LYS A 101 5.82 -3.37 4.54
C LYS A 101 5.66 -1.88 4.26
N GLY A 102 5.22 -1.12 5.25
CA GLY A 102 5.02 0.33 5.14
C GLY A 102 3.59 0.75 4.76
N PHE A 103 2.71 -0.19 4.41
CA PHE A 103 1.34 0.11 3.99
C PHE A 103 0.50 0.75 5.10
N HIS A 104 0.43 0.12 6.28
CA HIS A 104 -0.30 0.66 7.42
C HIS A 104 0.38 1.91 7.99
N LYS A 105 1.72 2.01 7.91
CA LYS A 105 2.45 3.25 8.29
C LYS A 105 2.05 4.41 7.38
N SER A 106 1.96 4.18 6.07
CA SER A 106 1.49 5.18 5.10
C SER A 106 0.04 5.60 5.34
N TRP A 107 -0.85 4.65 5.63
CA TRP A 107 -2.22 4.98 6.07
C TRP A 107 -2.26 5.81 7.35
N LYS A 108 -1.45 5.48 8.36
CA LYS A 108 -1.37 6.27 9.60
C LYS A 108 -0.88 7.70 9.33
N MET A 109 0.16 7.86 8.50
CA MET A 109 0.63 9.18 8.06
C MET A 109 -0.51 9.96 7.39
N PHE A 110 -1.29 9.33 6.52
CA PHE A 110 -2.43 9.96 5.89
C PHE A 110 -3.51 10.41 6.88
N LEU A 111 -3.92 9.52 7.79
CA LEU A 111 -4.94 9.80 8.82
C LEU A 111 -4.52 10.88 9.83
N ASN A 112 -3.21 11.06 9.99
CA ASN A 112 -2.63 12.10 10.82
C ASN A 112 -2.36 13.41 10.07
N ASN A 113 -2.74 13.51 8.79
CA ASN A 113 -2.45 14.66 7.93
C ASN A 113 -0.94 14.95 7.79
N GLU A 114 -0.10 13.92 7.71
CA GLU A 114 1.37 14.05 7.58
C GLU A 114 1.85 14.02 6.11
N ILE A 115 0.94 13.82 5.15
CA ILE A 115 1.17 13.80 3.71
C ILE A 115 0.69 15.13 3.11
N THR A 116 1.45 16.19 3.35
CA THR A 116 1.08 17.58 3.01
C THR A 116 1.90 18.16 1.87
N GLU A 117 2.99 17.52 1.49
CA GLU A 117 3.93 17.97 0.48
C GLU A 117 4.50 16.80 -0.32
N ARG A 118 5.04 17.10 -1.50
CA ARG A 118 5.77 16.11 -2.31
C ARG A 118 6.92 15.52 -1.51
N ASN A 119 7.28 14.29 -1.81
CA ASN A 119 8.34 13.53 -1.13
C ASN A 119 8.03 13.15 0.32
N SER A 120 6.77 13.25 0.78
CA SER A 120 6.40 12.77 2.13
C SER A 120 6.74 11.29 2.35
N TRP A 121 6.80 10.48 1.28
CA TRP A 121 7.28 9.11 1.30
C TRP A 121 8.73 8.94 1.74
N LYS A 122 9.57 9.98 1.69
CA LYS A 122 10.96 9.94 2.19
C LYS A 122 11.05 9.76 3.71
N LYS A 123 9.94 9.90 4.44
CA LYS A 123 9.84 9.57 5.88
C LYS A 123 9.79 8.06 6.13
N LEU A 124 9.64 7.25 5.09
CA LEU A 124 9.62 5.78 5.15
C LEU A 124 11.00 5.21 4.88
N ASP A 125 11.26 4.03 5.42
CA ASP A 125 12.46 3.27 5.09
C ASP A 125 12.39 2.75 3.64
N LYS A 126 13.54 2.46 3.03
CA LYS A 126 13.59 1.97 1.65
C LYS A 126 12.77 0.69 1.44
N ASP A 127 12.73 -0.20 2.42
CA ASP A 127 11.95 -1.45 2.35
C ASP A 127 10.45 -1.27 2.65
N GLU A 128 10.02 -0.03 2.95
CA GLU A 128 8.62 0.36 3.20
C GLU A 128 7.96 1.04 1.98
N LEU A 129 8.72 1.40 0.93
CA LEU A 129 8.22 2.19 -0.20
C LEU A 129 7.19 1.43 -1.06
N GLN A 130 7.30 0.10 -1.14
CA GLN A 130 6.25 -0.70 -1.79
C GLN A 130 4.93 -0.64 -1.01
N GLY A 131 4.96 -0.44 0.31
CA GLY A 131 3.77 -0.20 1.12
C GLY A 131 3.16 1.17 0.81
N TRP A 132 3.99 2.20 0.65
CA TRP A 132 3.53 3.52 0.19
C TRP A 132 2.83 3.45 -1.16
N LEU A 133 3.42 2.76 -2.14
CA LEU A 133 2.86 2.66 -3.48
C LEU A 133 1.51 1.93 -3.51
N VAL A 134 1.33 0.88 -2.69
CA VAL A 134 0.02 0.22 -2.54
C VAL A 134 -0.98 1.11 -1.80
N PHE A 135 -0.54 1.84 -0.79
CA PHE A 135 -1.37 2.85 -0.12
C PHE A 135 -1.85 3.92 -1.12
N ALA A 136 -0.94 4.47 -1.92
CA ALA A 136 -1.24 5.49 -2.92
C ALA A 136 -2.26 4.99 -3.94
N LEU A 137 -2.12 3.74 -4.42
CA LEU A 137 -3.10 3.08 -5.29
C LEU A 137 -4.48 2.97 -4.62
N HIS A 138 -4.55 2.49 -3.38
CA HIS A 138 -5.81 2.33 -2.66
C HIS A 138 -6.50 3.67 -2.35
N ARG A 139 -5.73 4.76 -2.26
CA ARG A 139 -6.25 6.10 -2.03
C ARG A 139 -6.78 6.77 -3.30
N MET A 140 -6.47 6.22 -4.48
CA MET A 140 -6.94 6.80 -5.73
C MET A 140 -8.46 6.87 -5.72
N LYS A 141 -8.99 8.09 -5.89
CA LYS A 141 -10.43 8.32 -6.03
C LYS A 141 -10.78 8.39 -7.52
N PRO A 142 -11.95 7.90 -7.93
CA PRO A 142 -12.50 8.20 -9.24
C PRO A 142 -12.53 9.72 -9.43
N GLN A 143 -11.80 10.20 -10.42
CA GLN A 143 -11.75 11.61 -10.81
C GLN A 143 -11.72 11.67 -12.34
N PRO A 144 -12.20 12.78 -12.95
CA PRO A 144 -12.04 12.99 -14.38
C PRO A 144 -10.57 12.81 -14.78
N ALA A 145 -10.33 11.97 -15.78
CA ALA A 145 -8.97 11.71 -16.22
C ALA A 145 -8.37 12.97 -16.83
N LYS A 146 -7.14 13.31 -16.43
CA LYS A 146 -6.41 14.43 -17.01
C LYS A 146 -5.94 14.08 -18.42
N GLU A 147 -5.90 15.08 -19.29
CA GLU A 147 -5.45 14.97 -20.67
C GLU A 147 -4.29 15.91 -20.93
N ASN A 148 -3.46 15.54 -21.89
CA ASN A 148 -2.37 16.35 -22.45
C ASN A 148 -1.37 16.82 -21.40
N LEU A 149 -1.04 15.94 -20.45
CA LEU A 149 -0.10 16.26 -19.39
C LEU A 149 1.31 16.43 -19.95
N ILE A 150 1.95 17.53 -19.54
CA ILE A 150 3.37 17.79 -19.75
C ILE A 150 4.04 17.65 -18.38
N LEU A 151 4.95 16.69 -18.26
CA LEU A 151 5.54 16.31 -16.98
C LEU A 151 7.02 16.66 -16.92
N ARG A 152 7.48 16.92 -15.70
CA ARG A 152 8.90 17.08 -15.36
C ARG A 152 9.34 15.94 -14.45
N LEU A 153 10.37 15.22 -14.89
CA LEU A 153 11.06 14.23 -14.06
C LEU A 153 12.49 14.71 -13.81
N ASP A 154 12.96 14.61 -12.57
CA ASP A 154 14.35 14.94 -12.23
C ASP A 154 15.04 13.71 -11.62
N GLY A 155 16.15 13.33 -12.23
CA GLY A 155 16.97 12.22 -11.78
C GLY A 155 17.55 12.41 -10.38
N ASN A 156 17.53 13.61 -9.81
CA ASN A 156 17.94 13.87 -8.42
C ASN A 156 16.85 13.56 -7.38
N ASP A 157 15.59 13.41 -7.79
CA ASP A 157 14.46 13.27 -6.84
C ASP A 157 14.38 11.88 -6.19
N PHE A 158 15.03 10.87 -6.78
CA PHE A 158 14.98 9.46 -6.36
C PHE A 158 16.36 8.77 -6.34
N ASN A 159 16.50 7.73 -5.52
CA ASN A 159 17.76 6.98 -5.31
C ASN A 159 17.66 5.48 -5.54
N ASN A 160 16.49 4.99 -5.97
CA ASN A 160 16.27 3.62 -6.41
C ASN A 160 14.97 3.57 -7.23
N LEU A 161 14.61 2.38 -7.71
CA LEU A 161 13.44 2.18 -8.57
C LEU A 161 12.10 2.44 -7.84
N ASP A 162 11.99 2.11 -6.56
CA ASP A 162 10.77 2.36 -5.80
C ASP A 162 10.56 3.86 -5.56
N GLU A 163 11.64 4.59 -5.26
CA GLU A 163 11.62 6.05 -5.17
C GLU A 163 11.27 6.71 -6.52
N PHE A 164 11.71 6.13 -7.65
CA PHE A 164 11.30 6.59 -8.99
C PHE A 164 9.76 6.49 -9.13
N PHE A 165 9.16 5.36 -8.77
CA PHE A 165 7.70 5.21 -8.85
C PHE A 165 6.96 6.15 -7.89
N CYS A 166 7.50 6.41 -6.70
CA CYS A 166 6.91 7.38 -5.78
C CYS A 166 6.96 8.80 -6.38
N SER A 167 8.12 9.21 -6.89
CA SER A 167 8.32 10.52 -7.51
C SER A 167 7.46 10.70 -8.77
N PHE A 168 7.41 9.69 -9.64
CA PHE A 168 6.63 9.74 -10.88
C PHE A 168 5.13 9.74 -10.59
N GLY A 169 4.67 8.94 -9.63
CA GLY A 169 3.28 8.96 -9.17
C GLY A 169 2.86 10.34 -8.65
N GLU A 170 3.75 11.04 -7.94
CA GLU A 170 3.46 12.41 -7.48
C GLU A 170 3.49 13.45 -8.59
N GLU A 171 4.37 13.28 -9.59
CA GLU A 171 4.39 14.15 -10.76
C GLU A 171 3.12 14.02 -11.58
N VAL A 172 2.63 12.79 -11.74
CA VAL A 172 1.42 12.51 -12.50
C VAL A 172 0.16 12.90 -11.72
N ASN A 173 0.02 12.44 -10.48
CA ASN A 173 -1.24 12.47 -9.72
C ASN A 173 -1.24 13.37 -8.48
N GLY A 174 -0.21 14.21 -8.31
CA GLY A 174 -0.10 15.14 -7.19
C GLY A 174 0.41 14.49 -5.91
N ILE A 175 0.41 15.22 -4.79
CA ILE A 175 0.99 14.77 -3.51
C ILE A 175 0.43 13.40 -3.08
N GLY A 176 1.31 12.43 -2.83
CA GLY A 176 0.92 11.05 -2.52
C GLY A 176 0.24 10.30 -3.67
N GLY A 177 0.42 10.76 -4.91
CA GLY A 177 -0.15 10.17 -6.11
C GLY A 177 0.49 8.83 -6.49
N TYR A 178 -0.31 7.97 -7.13
CA TYR A 178 0.13 6.69 -7.66
C TYR A 178 0.18 6.74 -9.18
N PHE A 179 1.22 6.17 -9.78
CA PHE A 179 1.26 5.88 -11.21
C PHE A 179 2.25 4.72 -11.49
N GLY A 180 1.88 3.55 -10.96
CA GLY A 180 2.67 2.33 -11.07
C GLY A 180 3.56 2.08 -9.86
N ARG A 181 3.89 0.80 -9.63
CA ARG A 181 4.79 0.35 -8.55
C ARG A 181 5.90 -0.59 -8.99
N LYS A 182 5.86 -0.97 -10.28
CA LYS A 182 6.77 -1.84 -11.04
C LYS A 182 6.55 -1.53 -12.53
N LEU A 183 7.43 -2.00 -13.41
CA LEU A 183 7.35 -1.70 -14.85
C LEU A 183 6.02 -2.13 -15.50
N TYR A 184 5.52 -3.33 -15.21
CA TYR A 184 4.23 -3.76 -15.73
C TYR A 184 3.07 -2.91 -15.18
N ALA A 185 3.13 -2.52 -13.91
CA ALA A 185 2.11 -1.67 -13.30
C ALA A 185 2.16 -0.23 -13.85
N LEU A 186 3.35 0.26 -14.20
CA LEU A 186 3.52 1.53 -14.93
C LEU A 186 2.90 1.42 -16.32
N TYR A 187 3.17 0.33 -17.03
CA TYR A 187 2.56 0.05 -18.32
C TYR A 187 1.03 0.00 -18.23
N ASP A 188 0.48 -0.71 -17.25
CA ASP A 188 -0.97 -0.75 -16.99
C ASP A 188 -1.54 0.65 -16.71
N CYS A 189 -0.78 1.51 -16.00
CA CYS A 189 -1.22 2.88 -15.72
C CYS A 189 -1.42 3.72 -16.98
N PHE A 190 -0.59 3.52 -18.01
CA PHE A 190 -0.75 4.20 -19.29
C PHE A 190 -1.92 3.69 -20.13
N ARG A 191 -2.51 2.54 -19.80
CA ARG A 191 -3.72 2.02 -20.47
C ARG A 191 -5.01 2.70 -20.05
N GLY A 192 -4.97 3.61 -19.06
CA GLY A 192 -6.13 4.34 -18.55
C GLY A 192 -6.58 3.88 -17.16
N ASP A 193 -7.61 4.53 -16.61
CA ASP A 193 -8.19 4.30 -15.26
C ASP A 193 -7.33 4.68 -14.05
N PHE A 194 -6.13 5.24 -14.28
CA PHE A 194 -5.24 5.71 -13.21
C PHE A 194 -5.12 7.25 -13.17
N GLY A 195 -6.23 7.95 -13.42
CA GLY A 195 -6.36 9.40 -13.30
C GLY A 195 -5.78 10.22 -14.46
N VAL A 196 -5.29 9.55 -15.50
CA VAL A 196 -4.74 10.16 -16.70
C VAL A 196 -5.18 9.39 -17.93
N LYS A 197 -5.57 10.13 -18.97
CA LYS A 197 -5.90 9.58 -20.28
C LYS A 197 -4.74 9.77 -21.26
N THR A 198 -4.05 10.92 -21.24
CA THR A 198 -2.89 11.17 -22.09
C THR A 198 -1.80 11.97 -21.39
N ILE A 199 -0.54 11.56 -21.63
CA ILE A 199 0.68 12.30 -21.31
C ILE A 199 1.34 12.61 -22.65
N THR A 200 1.57 13.88 -22.96
CA THR A 200 2.10 14.29 -24.26
C THR A 200 3.62 14.39 -24.24
N GLU A 201 4.18 14.92 -23.14
CA GLU A 201 5.60 15.24 -23.08
C GLU A 201 6.17 14.96 -21.68
N ILE A 202 7.39 14.44 -21.63
CA ILE A 202 8.19 14.29 -20.42
C ILE A 202 9.55 14.96 -20.64
N THR A 203 9.86 15.98 -19.84
CA THR A 203 11.23 16.49 -19.74
C THR A 203 11.93 15.81 -18.57
N TRP A 204 12.97 15.02 -18.86
CA TRP A 204 13.74 14.27 -17.87
C TRP A 204 15.10 14.92 -17.63
N TYR A 205 15.19 15.72 -16.57
CA TYR A 205 16.41 16.37 -16.12
C TYR A 205 17.32 15.40 -15.37
N ASN A 206 18.63 15.62 -15.45
CA ASN A 206 19.64 14.79 -14.79
C ASN A 206 19.51 13.30 -15.17
N HIS A 207 19.10 13.03 -16.41
CA HIS A 207 18.77 11.68 -16.87
C HIS A 207 19.98 10.73 -16.83
N GLU A 208 21.20 11.24 -17.02
CA GLU A 208 22.44 10.45 -16.90
C GLU A 208 22.61 9.83 -15.50
N ARG A 209 22.16 10.54 -14.45
CA ARG A 209 22.10 9.97 -13.09
C ARG A 209 21.08 8.85 -13.02
N SER A 210 19.88 9.07 -13.56
CA SER A 210 18.83 8.04 -13.62
C SER A 210 19.26 6.81 -14.41
N LYS A 211 19.96 6.98 -15.53
CA LYS A 211 20.50 5.90 -16.35
C LYS A 211 21.49 5.03 -15.59
N LYS A 212 22.45 5.65 -14.90
CA LYS A 212 23.41 4.95 -14.04
C LYS A 212 22.73 4.21 -12.89
N LEU A 213 21.74 4.86 -12.28
CA LEU A 213 21.02 4.34 -11.12
C LEU A 213 20.09 3.17 -11.46
N LEU A 214 19.24 3.34 -12.48
CA LEU A 214 18.18 2.40 -12.84
C LEU A 214 18.67 1.30 -13.80
N ARG A 215 19.85 1.47 -14.41
CA ARG A 215 20.47 0.51 -15.35
C ARG A 215 19.47 0.15 -16.47
N SER A 216 19.30 -1.13 -16.78
CA SER A 216 18.38 -1.60 -17.81
C SER A 216 16.92 -1.23 -17.58
N ASN A 217 16.51 -0.86 -16.35
CA ASN A 217 15.16 -0.35 -16.13
C ASN A 217 14.97 1.05 -16.71
N PHE A 218 16.04 1.85 -16.86
CA PHE A 218 15.97 3.16 -17.53
C PHE A 218 15.50 2.98 -18.97
N ASP A 219 16.15 2.09 -19.73
CA ASP A 219 15.81 1.83 -21.13
C ASP A 219 14.40 1.23 -21.27
N LYS A 220 13.98 0.36 -20.33
CA LYS A 220 12.61 -0.17 -20.30
C LYS A 220 11.55 0.90 -20.02
N ILE A 221 11.84 1.86 -19.14
CA ILE A 221 10.95 2.99 -18.87
C ILE A 221 10.82 3.86 -20.12
N LEU A 222 11.93 4.18 -20.79
CA LEU A 222 11.90 4.91 -22.05
C LEU A 222 11.10 4.18 -23.13
N HIS A 223 11.26 2.86 -23.23
CA HIS A 223 10.50 2.04 -24.16
C HIS A 223 8.99 2.12 -23.89
N ILE A 224 8.57 1.99 -22.62
CA ILE A 224 7.17 2.18 -22.24
C ILE A 224 6.69 3.57 -22.67
N PHE A 225 7.42 4.64 -22.37
CA PHE A 225 7.02 6.00 -22.77
C PHE A 225 6.91 6.16 -24.29
N GLN A 226 7.80 5.53 -25.06
CA GLN A 226 7.75 5.54 -26.53
C GLN A 226 6.54 4.79 -27.10
N GLU A 227 6.15 3.66 -26.49
CA GLU A 227 4.95 2.90 -26.92
C GLU A 227 3.66 3.70 -26.81
N TYR A 228 3.61 4.67 -25.89
CA TYR A 228 2.48 5.59 -25.73
C TYR A 228 2.71 6.94 -26.42
N GLU A 229 3.63 6.99 -27.39
CA GLU A 229 3.92 8.16 -28.24
C GLU A 229 4.28 9.44 -27.46
N ILE A 230 4.81 9.29 -26.25
CA ILE A 230 5.21 10.41 -25.40
C ILE A 230 6.50 11.02 -25.94
N LYS A 231 6.54 12.33 -26.15
CA LYS A 231 7.78 13.02 -26.50
C LYS A 231 8.69 13.12 -25.27
N ILE A 232 9.91 12.62 -25.37
CA ILE A 232 10.85 12.58 -24.26
C ILE A 232 12.02 13.52 -24.54
N TYR A 233 12.24 14.48 -23.65
CA TYR A 233 13.36 15.41 -23.70
C TYR A 233 14.35 15.07 -22.58
N LEU A 234 15.46 14.41 -22.93
CA LEU A 234 16.53 14.09 -22.00
C LEU A 234 17.44 15.31 -21.81
N LYS A 235 17.59 15.78 -20.56
CA LYS A 235 18.40 16.94 -20.16
C LYS A 235 19.36 16.61 -19.02
#